data_AF-A0AAV3RCM6-F1
#
_entry.id   AF-A0AAV3RCM6-F1
#
_cell.length_a   1.000
_cell.length_b   1.000
_cell.length_c   1.000
_cell.angle_alpha   90.00
_cell.angle_beta   90.00
_cell.angle_gamma   90.00
#
_symmetry.space_group_name_H-M   'P 1'
#
loop_
_entity.id
_entity.type
_entity.pdbx_description
1 polymer ?
#
loop_
_entity_poly.entity_id
_entity_poly.type
_entity_poly.pdbx_seq_one_letter_code
_entity_poly.pdbx_strand_id
1 'polypeptide(L)'
;MVECECCGLKEECTQGYIRKVEGEFDGKRLCGLCLEVVRDEVKKGKKQFVEVGEAITAHMSFCGKHRNNNPATLLADGLRQLLRRRC
;
A
#
# COMPACT_ATOMS: atom_id res chain seq x y z
N MET A 1 -15.91 4.56 -3.36
CA MET A 1 -14.74 3.66 -3.38
C MET A 1 -13.51 4.49 -3.70
N VAL A 2 -12.42 4.31 -2.94
CA VAL A 2 -11.15 5.03 -3.10
C VAL A 2 -10.07 4.04 -3.43
N GLU A 3 -9.27 4.33 -4.46
CA GLU A 3 -8.08 3.55 -4.77
C GLU A 3 -6.87 4.11 -4.04
N CYS A 4 -6.14 3.25 -3.35
CA CYS A 4 -4.88 3.58 -2.70
C CYS A 4 -3.77 3.82 -3.73
N GLU A 5 -3.09 4.95 -3.66
CA GLU A 5 -2.00 5.27 -4.59
C GLU A 5 -0.73 4.43 -4.36
N CYS A 6 -0.57 3.83 -3.17
CA CYS A 6 0.56 2.95 -2.89
C CYS A 6 0.40 1.56 -3.51
N CYS A 7 -0.75 0.91 -3.27
CA CYS A 7 -0.94 -0.51 -3.58
C CYS A 7 -2.09 -0.79 -4.55
N GLY A 8 -2.85 0.22 -4.98
CA GLY A 8 -4.00 0.05 -5.86
C GLY A 8 -5.20 -0.65 -5.20
N LEU A 9 -5.17 -0.88 -3.89
CA LEU A 9 -6.30 -1.46 -3.16
C LEU A 9 -7.48 -0.49 -3.21
N LYS A 10 -8.65 -0.98 -3.60
CA LYS A 10 -9.89 -0.22 -3.60
C LYS A 10 -10.66 -0.51 -2.32
N GLU A 11 -10.91 0.52 -1.53
CA GLU A 11 -11.60 0.41 -0.25
C GLU A 11 -12.82 1.35 -0.23
N GLU A 12 -13.87 0.94 0.49
CA GLU A 12 -15.00 1.81 0.77
C GLU A 12 -14.68 2.67 1.99
N CYS A 13 -14.38 3.95 1.75
CA CYS A 13 -14.03 4.89 2.80
C CYS A 13 -15.10 5.99 2.94
N THR A 14 -15.35 6.42 4.17
CA THR A 14 -16.17 7.61 4.47
C THR A 14 -15.47 8.88 4.01
N GLN A 15 -16.21 9.89 3.52
CA GLN A 15 -15.61 11.16 3.08
C GLN A 15 -14.77 11.87 4.15
N GLY A 16 -15.14 11.77 5.43
CA GLY A 16 -14.36 12.32 6.53
C GLY A 16 -12.97 11.68 6.67
N TYR A 17 -12.87 10.37 6.42
CA TYR A 17 -11.59 9.67 6.41
C TYR A 17 -10.72 10.13 5.24
N ILE A 18 -11.31 10.26 4.04
CA ILE A 18 -10.60 10.73 2.84
C ILE A 18 -9.97 12.10 3.08
N ARG A 19 -10.76 13.07 3.56
CA ARG A 19 -10.27 14.43 3.81
C ARG A 19 -9.17 14.48 4.87
N LYS A 20 -9.27 13.64 5.91
CA LYS A 20 -8.24 13.53 6.93
C LYS A 20 -6.92 13.02 6.34
N VAL A 21 -6.99 11.97 5.54
CA VAL A 21 -5.80 11.38 4.90
C VAL A 21 -5.19 12.35 3.88
N GLU A 22 -6.00 12.97 3.03
CA GLU A 22 -5.49 13.96 2.07
C GLU A 22 -4.82 15.16 2.76
N GLY A 23 -5.31 15.59 3.92
CA GLY A 23 -4.69 16.67 4.70
C GLY A 23 -3.40 16.29 5.42
N GLU A 24 -3.25 15.03 5.83
CA GLU A 24 -2.07 14.54 6.54
C GLU A 24 -0.94 14.04 5.59
N PHE A 25 -1.28 13.64 4.36
CA PHE A 25 -0.38 12.90 3.45
C PHE A 25 -0.19 13.59 2.09
N ASP A 26 -0.04 14.91 2.06
CA ASP A 26 0.28 15.70 0.86
C ASP A 26 -0.73 15.49 -0.30
N GLY A 27 -2.02 15.45 0.04
CA GLY A 27 -3.10 15.23 -0.91
C GLY A 27 -3.24 13.79 -1.41
N LYS A 28 -2.39 12.86 -0.94
CA LYS A 28 -2.39 11.47 -1.40
C LYS A 28 -3.46 10.64 -0.71
N ARG A 29 -4.02 9.68 -1.44
CA ARG A 29 -5.03 8.75 -0.94
C ARG A 29 -4.41 7.40 -0.58
N LEU A 30 -4.52 7.02 0.69
CA LEU A 30 -4.00 5.76 1.24
C LEU A 30 -5.15 4.90 1.78
N CYS A 31 -5.07 3.58 1.57
CA CYS A 31 -5.94 2.64 2.29
C CYS A 31 -5.56 2.57 3.77
N GLY A 32 -6.45 2.04 4.61
CA GLY A 32 -6.21 1.92 6.06
C GLY A 32 -4.90 1.23 6.42
N LEU A 33 -4.49 0.21 5.64
CA LEU A 33 -3.24 -0.53 5.90
C LEU A 33 -1.99 0.28 5.57
N CYS A 34 -1.94 0.93 4.41
CA CYS A 34 -0.79 1.76 4.02
C CYS A 34 -0.64 2.98 4.94
N LEU A 35 -1.76 3.55 5.37
CA LEU A 35 -1.79 4.65 6.31
C LEU A 35 -1.10 4.30 7.63
N GLU A 36 -1.44 3.16 8.21
CA GLU A 36 -0.88 2.73 9.50
C GLU A 36 0.62 2.41 9.38
N VAL A 37 1.07 1.82 8.27
CA VAL A 37 2.50 1.58 8.04
C VAL A 37 3.27 2.89 7.95
N VAL A 38 2.80 3.86 7.14
CA VAL A 38 3.48 5.16 7.03
C VAL A 38 3.51 5.88 8.38
N ARG A 39 2.41 5.85 9.15
CA ARG A 39 2.37 6.43 10.50
C ARG A 39 3.36 5.76 11.46
N ASP A 40 3.49 4.45 11.40
CA ASP A 40 4.42 3.69 12.24
C ASP A 40 5.88 4.01 11.88
N GLU A 41 6.21 4.09 10.58
CA GLU A 41 7.54 4.49 10.10
C GLU A 41 7.90 5.93 10.53
N VAL A 42 6.97 6.88 10.42
CA VAL A 42 7.15 8.26 10.89
C VAL A 42 7.39 8.29 12.41
N LYS A 43 6.68 7.45 13.18
CA LYS A 43 6.89 7.35 14.65
C LYS A 43 8.22 6.69 15.02
N LYS A 44 8.68 5.72 14.25
CA LYS A 44 9.96 4.99 14.49
C LYS A 44 11.19 5.79 14.07
N GLY A 45 11.05 6.70 13.12
CA GLY A 45 12.11 7.63 12.72
C GLY A 45 12.49 8.59 13.86
N LYS A 46 13.66 8.39 14.47
CA LYS A 46 14.24 9.28 15.51
C LYS A 46 14.49 10.74 15.05
N LYS A 47 14.14 11.09 13.82
CA LYS A 47 14.18 12.44 13.27
C LYS A 47 12.76 12.80 12.86
N GLN A 48 12.11 13.64 13.67
CA GLN A 48 10.75 14.17 13.42
C GLN A 48 10.60 14.94 12.09
N PHE A 49 11.70 15.11 11.34
CA PHE A 49 11.80 15.87 10.10
C PHE A 49 12.10 15.02 8.86
N VAL A 50 12.07 13.68 8.96
CA VAL A 50 11.88 12.88 7.74
C VAL A 50 10.46 13.20 7.30
N GLU A 51 10.37 14.10 6.32
CA GLU A 51 9.14 14.66 5.79
C GLU A 51 8.15 13.51 5.57
N VAL A 52 6.89 13.66 5.99
CA VAL A 52 5.85 12.63 5.77
C VAL A 52 5.85 12.17 4.30
N GLY A 53 6.18 13.07 3.37
CA GLY A 53 6.41 12.76 1.96
C GLY A 53 7.52 11.73 1.67
N GLU A 54 8.63 11.73 2.41
CA GLU A 54 9.73 10.76 2.26
C GLU A 54 9.30 9.37 2.73
N ALA A 55 8.60 9.28 3.86
CA ALA A 55 8.03 8.03 4.37
C ALA A 55 6.98 7.45 3.39
N ILE A 56 6.12 8.31 2.82
CA ILE A 56 5.17 7.89 1.78
C ILE A 56 5.91 7.41 0.53
N THR A 57 6.95 8.14 0.08
CA THR A 57 7.69 7.80 -1.15
C THR A 57 8.42 6.46 -1.02
N ALA A 58 9.03 6.21 0.14
CA ALA A 58 9.64 4.92 0.47
C ALA A 58 8.60 3.80 0.46
N HIS A 59 7.43 4.03 1.09
CA HIS A 59 6.35 3.05 1.12
C HIS A 59 5.73 2.79 -0.26
N MET A 60 5.55 3.83 -1.08
CA MET A 60 5.09 3.72 -2.47
C MET A 60 6.05 2.87 -3.31
N SER A 61 7.37 3.08 -3.15
CA SER A 61 8.38 2.25 -3.83
C SER A 61 8.32 0.79 -3.37
N PHE A 62 8.01 0.54 -2.10
CA PHE A 62 7.83 -0.81 -1.58
C PHE A 62 6.55 -1.48 -2.10
N CYS A 63 5.40 -0.79 -2.02
CA CYS A 63 4.12 -1.32 -2.48
C CYS A 63 4.08 -1.50 -3.99
N GLY A 64 4.70 -0.59 -4.76
CA GLY A 64 4.78 -0.71 -6.22
C GLY A 64 5.46 -2.01 -6.67
N LYS A 65 6.51 -2.45 -5.96
CA LYS A 65 7.21 -3.72 -6.23
C LYS A 65 6.36 -4.96 -5.94
N HIS A 66 5.41 -4.84 -5.00
CA HIS A 66 4.61 -5.97 -4.52
C HIS A 66 3.13 -5.87 -4.92
N ARG A 67 2.75 -4.89 -5.73
CA ARG A 67 1.36 -4.63 -6.15
C ARG A 67 0.70 -5.87 -6.78
N ASN A 68 1.49 -6.70 -7.45
CA ASN A 68 1.04 -7.95 -8.08
C ASN A 68 1.47 -9.22 -7.33
N ASN A 69 2.14 -9.09 -6.19
CA ASN A 69 2.53 -10.23 -5.34
C ASN A 69 1.37 -10.64 -4.43
N ASN A 70 0.21 -10.93 -5.01
CA ASN A 70 -0.84 -11.61 -4.27
C ASN A 70 -0.40 -13.07 -4.07
N PRO A 71 -0.12 -13.51 -2.82
CA PRO A 71 0.32 -14.87 -2.56
C PRO A 71 -0.69 -15.91 -3.06
N ALA A 72 -2.00 -15.61 -3.05
CA ALA A 72 -3.00 -16.50 -3.61
C ALA A 72 -2.85 -16.66 -5.13
N THR A 73 -2.57 -15.57 -5.86
CA THR A 73 -2.33 -15.62 -7.31
C THR A 73 -1.03 -16.34 -7.63
N LEU A 74 0.05 -16.08 -6.88
CA LEU A 74 1.33 -16.77 -7.06
C LEU A 74 1.22 -18.28 -6.81
N LEU A 75 0.47 -18.68 -5.77
CA LEU A 75 0.16 -20.09 -5.51
C LEU A 75 -0.68 -20.69 -6.64
N ALA A 76 -1.72 -19.98 -7.10
CA ALA A 76 -2.55 -20.43 -8.22
C ALA A 76 -1.73 -20.61 -9.51
N ASP A 77 -0.83 -19.69 -9.84
CA ASP A 77 0.06 -19.80 -10.99
C ASP A 77 1.08 -20.93 -10.83
N GLY A 78 1.62 -21.12 -9.62
CA GLY A 78 2.50 -22.25 -9.32
C GLY A 78 1.80 -23.59 -9.51
N LEU A 79 0.60 -23.75 -8.95
CA LEU A 79 -0.25 -24.93 -9.14
C LEU A 79 -0.61 -25.13 -10.61
N ARG A 80 -0.97 -24.06 -11.33
CA ARG A 80 -1.26 -24.11 -12.78
C ARG A 80 -0.07 -24.61 -13.59
N GLN A 81 1.15 -24.16 -13.28
CA GLN A 81 2.37 -24.63 -13.95
C GLN A 81 2.65 -26.11 -13.66
N LEU A 82 2.47 -26.56 -12.41
CA LEU A 82 2.63 -27.96 -12.03
C LEU A 82 1.63 -28.86 -12.74
N LEU A 83 0.36 -28.43 -12.87
CA LEU A 83 -0.68 -29.15 -13.58
C LEU A 83 -0.44 -29.20 -15.10
N ARG A 84 0.11 -28.14 -15.69
CA ARG A 84 0.47 -28.10 -17.13
C ARG A 84 1.72 -28.92 -17.48
N ARG A 85 2.59 -29.20 -16.50
CA ARG A 85 3.78 -30.06 -16.69
C ARG A 85 3.46 -31.55 -16.53
N ARG A 86 2.17 -31.94 -16.45
CA ARG A 86 1.74 -33.33 -16.49
C ARG A 86 1.18 -33.66 -17.87
N CYS A 87 1.85 -34.65 -18.49
CA CYS A 87 1.75 -35.17 -19.86
C CYS A 87 2.52 -34.36 -20.90
#